data_AF-A0A6H9GTD0-F1
#
_entry.id   AF-A0A6H9GTD0-F1
#
_cell.length_a   1.000
_cell.length_b   1.000
_cell.length_c   1.000
_cell.angle_alpha   90.00
_cell.angle_beta   90.00
_cell.angle_gamma   90.00
#
_symmetry.space_group_name_H-M   'P 1'
#
loop_
_entity.id
_entity.type
_entity.pdbx_description
1 polymer ?
#
loop_
_entity_poly.entity_id
_entity_poly.type
_entity_poly.pdbx_seq_one_letter_code
_entity_poly.pdbx_strand_id
1 'polypeptide(L)'
;MPKSDTLAAMAAQTKRRTSRPASPKPVKADPFAPTPEQREHAVYVEQDIVDVKTKGRVTIGKAFRKQPRFETIEGIGTEQLKALRCYRAAFDASEMSETKCALDVRPRGVAGSHGAISAIEARAFGASTLRGIECQLGALVHTLRDVALMDLTFSEAAMKRFGSREQDWIDIGRGKRKPRSFVKLVPKSGTHRQIIKDEFFTGLRLLIDAVGPYLSRTAIRSDRQL
;
A
#
# COMPACT_ATOMS: atom_id res chain seq x y z
N MET A 1 -42.52 -28.75 -57.01
CA MET A 1 -41.89 -29.56 -55.94
C MET A 1 -40.86 -28.71 -55.19
N PRO A 2 -41.22 -27.95 -54.15
CA PRO A 2 -40.28 -27.25 -53.29
C PRO A 2 -40.21 -27.95 -51.92
N LYS A 3 -39.22 -28.82 -51.71
CA LYS A 3 -39.02 -29.54 -50.43
C LYS A 3 -37.63 -29.36 -49.82
N SER A 4 -36.78 -28.50 -50.39
CA SER A 4 -35.41 -28.28 -49.92
C SER A 4 -35.28 -27.18 -48.85
N ASP A 5 -36.19 -26.20 -48.86
CA ASP A 5 -35.93 -24.93 -48.16
C ASP A 5 -36.43 -24.93 -46.71
N THR A 6 -37.33 -25.85 -46.36
CA THR A 6 -37.91 -25.97 -45.01
C THR A 6 -37.01 -26.72 -44.02
N LEU A 7 -36.16 -27.65 -44.50
CA LEU A 7 -35.24 -28.39 -43.63
C LEU A 7 -34.04 -27.54 -43.17
N ALA A 8 -33.55 -26.62 -44.01
CA ALA A 8 -32.47 -25.70 -43.64
C ALA A 8 -32.92 -24.67 -42.58
N ALA A 9 -34.19 -24.22 -42.64
CA ALA A 9 -34.74 -23.26 -41.69
C ALA A 9 -34.93 -23.85 -40.28
N MET A 10 -35.30 -25.14 -40.15
CA MET A 10 -35.46 -25.79 -38.85
C MET A 10 -34.12 -26.13 -38.17
N ALA A 11 -33.06 -26.43 -38.93
CA ALA A 11 -31.72 -26.64 -38.39
C ALA A 11 -31.07 -25.34 -37.87
N ALA A 12 -31.43 -24.18 -38.46
CA ALA A 12 -30.96 -22.86 -38.01
C ALA A 12 -31.65 -22.39 -36.72
N GLN A 13 -32.91 -22.77 -36.50
CA GLN A 13 -33.63 -22.44 -35.26
C GLN A 13 -33.21 -23.29 -34.05
N THR A 14 -32.75 -24.52 -34.27
CA THR A 14 -32.27 -25.40 -33.19
C THR A 14 -30.87 -25.04 -32.68
N LYS A 15 -30.00 -24.47 -33.52
CA LYS A 15 -28.66 -24.01 -33.11
C LYS A 15 -28.64 -22.70 -32.32
N ARG A 16 -29.70 -21.88 -32.40
CA ARG A 16 -29.78 -20.60 -31.66
C ARG A 16 -30.32 -20.71 -30.23
N ARG A 17 -30.83 -21.88 -29.83
CA ARG A 17 -31.43 -22.07 -28.50
C ARG A 17 -30.46 -22.60 -27.43
N THR A 18 -29.22 -22.95 -27.81
CA THR A 18 -28.20 -23.53 -26.91
C THR A 18 -27.08 -22.58 -26.50
N SER A 19 -27.04 -21.34 -27.00
CA SER A 19 -26.07 -20.33 -26.58
C SER A 19 -26.69 -19.27 -25.66
N ARG A 20 -27.32 -19.71 -24.57
CA ARG A 20 -27.52 -18.83 -23.42
C ARG A 20 -26.13 -18.58 -22.83
N PRO A 21 -25.61 -17.34 -22.78
CA PRO A 21 -24.35 -17.09 -22.10
C PRO A 21 -24.51 -17.57 -20.66
N ALA A 22 -23.68 -18.53 -20.27
CA ALA A 22 -23.57 -18.95 -18.89
C ALA A 22 -23.35 -17.68 -18.07
N SER A 23 -24.29 -17.37 -17.17
CA SER A 23 -24.07 -16.35 -16.15
C SER A 23 -22.74 -16.69 -15.48
N PRO A 24 -21.80 -15.74 -15.37
CA PRO A 24 -20.51 -16.03 -14.75
C PRO A 24 -20.81 -16.62 -13.37
N LYS A 25 -20.36 -17.85 -13.15
CA LYS A 25 -20.38 -18.45 -11.81
C LYS A 25 -19.82 -17.39 -10.86
N PRO A 26 -20.46 -17.10 -9.72
CA PRO A 26 -19.91 -16.15 -8.77
C PRO A 26 -18.51 -16.65 -8.43
N VAL A 27 -17.50 -15.92 -8.89
CA VAL A 27 -16.12 -16.14 -8.47
C VAL A 27 -16.21 -16.05 -6.96
N LYS A 28 -15.92 -17.16 -6.25
CA LYS A 28 -15.81 -17.14 -4.80
C LYS A 28 -14.83 -16.02 -4.49
N ALA A 29 -15.36 -14.89 -4.02
CA ALA A 29 -14.52 -13.77 -3.62
C ALA A 29 -13.66 -14.33 -2.49
N ASP A 30 -12.36 -14.35 -2.71
CA ASP A 30 -11.43 -14.76 -1.67
C ASP A 30 -11.69 -13.83 -0.47
N PRO A 31 -12.14 -14.35 0.69
CA PRO A 31 -12.51 -13.51 1.83
C PRO A 31 -11.34 -12.68 2.36
N PHE A 32 -10.11 -12.99 1.95
CA PHE A 32 -8.91 -12.25 2.30
C PHE A 32 -8.47 -11.24 1.23
N ALA A 33 -9.13 -11.21 0.07
CA ALA A 33 -8.85 -10.21 -0.95
C ALA A 33 -9.43 -8.85 -0.56
N PRO A 34 -8.73 -7.73 -0.87
CA PRO A 34 -9.19 -6.40 -0.53
C PRO A 34 -10.54 -6.12 -1.19
N THR A 35 -11.45 -5.49 -0.45
CA THR A 35 -12.79 -5.15 -0.94
C THR A 35 -12.70 -4.19 -2.14
N PRO A 36 -13.72 -4.12 -3.00
CA PRO A 36 -13.73 -3.19 -4.14
C PRO A 36 -13.47 -1.74 -3.71
N GLU A 37 -14.09 -1.30 -2.62
CA GLU A 37 -13.89 0.03 -2.04
C GLU A 37 -12.45 0.25 -1.56
N GLN A 38 -11.83 -0.76 -0.93
CA GLN A 38 -10.42 -0.67 -0.52
C GLN A 38 -9.48 -0.54 -1.73
N ARG A 39 -9.76 -1.26 -2.82
CA ARG A 39 -8.96 -1.19 -4.06
C ARG A 39 -9.06 0.15 -4.77
N GLU A 40 -10.15 0.91 -4.58
CA GLU A 40 -10.28 2.26 -5.13
C GLU A 40 -9.34 3.26 -4.44
N HIS A 41 -9.06 3.04 -3.15
CA HIS A 41 -8.25 3.96 -2.35
C HIS A 41 -6.75 3.63 -2.35
N ALA A 42 -6.37 2.37 -2.58
CA ALA A 42 -4.97 1.96 -2.56
C ALA A 42 -4.68 0.72 -3.42
N VAL A 43 -3.42 0.60 -3.85
CA VAL A 43 -2.91 -0.59 -4.52
C VAL A 43 -2.54 -1.64 -3.46
N TYR A 44 -2.99 -2.87 -3.64
CA TYR A 44 -2.66 -3.99 -2.76
C TYR A 44 -1.88 -5.04 -3.55
N VAL A 45 -0.80 -5.54 -2.96
CA VAL A 45 0.05 -6.58 -3.53
C VAL A 45 -0.04 -7.81 -2.64
N GLU A 46 -0.23 -8.96 -3.27
CA GLU A 46 -0.17 -10.26 -2.59
C GLU A 46 1.29 -10.55 -2.23
N GLN A 47 1.59 -10.66 -0.93
CA GLN A 47 2.92 -10.97 -0.42
C GLN A 47 2.88 -12.29 0.35
N ASP A 48 3.94 -13.08 0.16
CA ASP A 48 4.14 -14.32 0.90
C ASP A 48 4.47 -13.99 2.38
N ILE A 49 3.71 -14.58 3.30
CA ILE A 49 4.04 -14.61 4.71
C ILE A 49 5.01 -15.77 4.92
N VAL A 50 6.22 -15.46 5.35
CA VAL A 50 7.30 -16.43 5.49
C VAL A 50 7.68 -16.55 6.96
N ASP A 51 7.71 -17.78 7.48
CA ASP A 51 8.37 -18.12 8.73
C ASP A 51 9.87 -18.24 8.46
N VAL A 52 10.68 -17.43 9.15
CA VAL A 52 12.14 -17.53 9.07
C VAL A 52 12.58 -18.43 10.22
N LYS A 53 12.75 -19.73 9.94
CA LYS A 53 13.34 -20.69 10.89
C LYS A 53 14.84 -20.79 10.67
N THR A 54 15.57 -21.25 11.68
CA THR A 54 17.02 -21.49 11.66
C THR A 54 17.51 -22.40 10.52
N LYS A 55 16.63 -23.15 9.86
CA LYS A 55 16.95 -24.06 8.74
C LYS A 55 16.37 -23.64 7.39
N GLY A 56 15.77 -22.45 7.28
CA GLY A 56 15.26 -21.93 6.01
C GLY A 56 13.98 -21.10 6.14
N ARG A 57 13.61 -20.51 5.00
CA ARG A 57 12.37 -19.73 4.82
C ARG A 57 11.23 -20.66 4.44
N VAL A 58 10.18 -20.74 5.26
CA VAL A 58 8.99 -21.54 4.98
C VAL A 58 7.80 -20.61 4.79
N THR A 59 7.21 -20.57 3.59
CA THR A 59 6.00 -19.78 3.33
C THR A 59 4.81 -20.37 4.07
N ILE A 60 4.24 -19.65 5.03
CA ILE A 60 3.07 -20.04 5.84
C ILE A 60 1.77 -19.77 5.07
N GLY A 61 1.75 -18.74 4.23
CA GLY A 61 0.57 -18.35 3.46
C GLY A 61 0.81 -17.08 2.65
N LYS A 62 -0.25 -16.54 2.05
CA LYS A 62 -0.22 -15.29 1.29
C LYS A 62 -1.16 -14.28 1.91
N ALA A 63 -0.74 -13.02 1.96
CA ALA A 63 -1.57 -11.93 2.45
C ALA A 63 -1.46 -10.70 1.55
N PHE A 64 -2.61 -10.06 1.33
CA PHE A 64 -2.66 -8.78 0.64
C PHE A 64 -2.17 -7.67 1.55
N ARG A 65 -1.12 -6.97 1.14
CA ARG A 65 -0.59 -5.79 1.83
C ARG A 65 -0.75 -4.56 0.96
N LYS A 66 -1.09 -3.44 1.60
CA LYS A 66 -1.13 -2.14 0.93
C LYS A 66 0.27 -1.81 0.42
N GLN A 67 0.39 -1.55 -0.87
CA GLN A 67 1.63 -1.03 -1.45
C GLN A 67 1.80 0.43 -1.02
N PRO A 68 2.96 0.80 -0.43
CA PRO A 68 3.21 2.19 -0.09
C PRO A 68 3.17 3.08 -1.33
N ARG A 69 2.55 4.25 -1.23
CA ARG A 69 2.36 5.12 -2.41
C ARG A 69 3.67 5.64 -2.99
N PHE A 70 4.71 5.78 -2.18
CA PHE A 70 6.00 6.24 -2.66
C PHE A 70 6.65 5.30 -3.68
N GLU A 71 6.21 4.03 -3.78
CA GLU A 71 6.73 3.09 -4.78
C GLU A 71 6.25 3.40 -6.20
N THR A 72 5.18 4.19 -6.36
CA THR A 72 4.61 4.56 -7.66
C THR A 72 4.88 6.02 -8.03
N ILE A 73 5.61 6.77 -7.20
CA ILE A 73 5.98 8.17 -7.48
C ILE A 73 7.13 8.20 -8.50
N GLU A 74 6.91 8.93 -9.59
CA GLU A 74 7.93 9.16 -10.62
C GLU A 74 9.06 10.07 -10.13
N GLY A 75 10.30 9.80 -10.59
CA GLY A 75 11.47 10.62 -10.31
C GLY A 75 12.24 10.25 -9.03
N ILE A 76 11.88 9.16 -8.37
CA ILE A 76 12.61 8.64 -7.20
C ILE A 76 13.68 7.62 -7.66
N GLY A 77 14.93 7.84 -7.23
CA GLY A 77 16.04 6.92 -7.48
C GLY A 77 16.00 5.64 -6.64
N THR A 78 16.78 4.63 -7.02
CA THR A 78 16.84 3.34 -6.31
C THR A 78 17.29 3.46 -4.85
N GLU A 79 18.31 4.27 -4.57
CA GLU A 79 18.80 4.50 -3.20
C GLU A 79 17.77 5.26 -2.35
N GLN A 80 17.05 6.20 -2.95
CA GLN A 80 15.95 6.91 -2.28
C GLN A 80 14.81 5.95 -1.93
N LEU A 81 14.47 5.02 -2.83
CA LEU A 81 13.47 3.98 -2.56
C LEU A 81 13.91 3.05 -1.42
N LYS A 82 15.18 2.65 -1.38
CA LYS A 82 15.72 1.85 -0.26
C LYS A 82 15.62 2.60 1.06
N ALA A 83 15.98 3.88 1.06
CA ALA A 83 15.91 4.73 2.24
C ALA A 83 14.45 4.88 2.73
N LEU A 84 13.50 5.13 1.81
CA LEU A 84 12.07 5.19 2.12
C LEU A 84 11.51 3.88 2.67
N ARG A 85 11.90 2.74 2.10
CA ARG A 85 11.52 1.42 2.63
C ARG A 85 12.05 1.18 4.03
N CYS A 86 13.30 1.57 4.31
CA CYS A 86 13.88 1.46 5.64
C CYS A 86 13.16 2.38 6.64
N TYR A 87 12.88 3.62 6.25
CA TYR A 87 12.12 4.58 7.06
C TYR A 87 10.71 4.06 7.38
N ARG A 88 10.02 3.50 6.38
CA ARG A 88 8.71 2.87 6.55
C ARG A 88 8.77 1.66 7.48
N ALA A 89 9.76 0.79 7.31
CA ALA A 89 9.93 -0.37 8.17
C ALA A 89 10.21 0.02 9.64
N ALA A 90 11.01 1.06 9.87
CA ALA A 90 11.25 1.59 11.22
C ALA A 90 9.96 2.16 11.84
N PHE A 91 9.16 2.87 11.05
CA PHE A 91 7.85 3.37 11.48
C PHE A 91 6.89 2.22 11.83
N ASP A 92 6.72 1.26 10.92
CA ASP A 92 5.84 0.11 11.13
C ASP A 92 6.28 -0.71 12.36
N ALA A 93 7.60 -0.86 12.60
CA ALA A 93 8.14 -1.50 13.79
C ALA A 93 7.83 -0.72 15.09
N SER A 94 7.83 0.62 15.03
CA SER A 94 7.51 1.47 16.18
C SER A 94 6.01 1.47 16.54
N GLU A 95 5.15 1.28 15.54
CA GLU A 95 3.69 1.25 15.65
C GLU A 95 3.15 -0.16 15.93
N MET A 96 4.00 -1.18 16.00
CA MET A 96 3.58 -2.54 16.39
C MET A 96 2.99 -2.51 17.80
N SER A 97 1.70 -2.86 17.90
CA SER A 97 0.98 -2.94 19.17
C SER A 97 1.53 -4.06 20.05
N GLU A 98 1.84 -3.73 21.31
CA GLU A 98 2.28 -4.68 22.35
C GLU A 98 1.27 -5.82 22.56
N THR A 99 -0.03 -5.52 22.47
CA THR A 99 -1.10 -6.47 22.81
C THR A 99 -1.68 -7.19 21.60
N LYS A 100 -1.70 -6.55 20.42
CA LYS A 100 -2.27 -7.16 19.20
C LYS A 100 -1.38 -8.27 18.63
N CYS A 101 -0.05 -8.12 18.72
CA CYS A 101 0.89 -9.16 18.30
C CYS A 101 1.00 -10.31 19.31
N ALA A 102 0.78 -10.04 20.61
CA ALA A 102 0.83 -11.06 21.65
C ALA A 102 -0.27 -12.13 21.54
N LEU A 103 -1.42 -11.80 20.92
CA LEU A 103 -2.50 -12.76 20.66
C LEU A 103 -2.28 -13.63 19.40
N ASP A 104 -1.46 -13.18 18.44
CA ASP A 104 -1.00 -13.99 17.29
C ASP A 104 0.18 -14.90 17.67
N VAL A 105 0.91 -14.58 18.73
CA VAL A 105 1.81 -15.52 19.40
C VAL A 105 0.96 -16.48 20.22
N ARG A 106 0.27 -17.42 19.56
CA ARG A 106 -0.35 -18.55 20.28
C ARG A 106 0.75 -19.26 21.08
N PRO A 107 0.71 -19.26 22.41
CA PRO A 107 1.74 -19.91 23.21
C PRO A 107 1.48 -21.41 23.15
N ARG A 108 2.11 -22.11 22.21
CA ARG A 108 2.36 -23.55 22.36
C ARG A 108 3.67 -23.71 23.13
N GLY A 109 3.59 -23.57 24.45
CA GLY A 109 4.67 -23.91 25.39
C GLY A 109 5.48 -22.74 25.94
N VAL A 110 6.47 -23.09 26.78
CA VAL A 110 7.31 -22.24 27.65
C VAL A 110 8.08 -21.12 26.91
N ALA A 111 8.06 -21.09 25.58
CA ALA A 111 8.72 -20.09 24.73
C ALA A 111 7.92 -18.78 24.50
N GLY A 112 6.70 -18.66 25.01
CA GLY A 112 5.83 -17.48 24.79
C GLY A 112 6.38 -16.17 25.38
N SER A 113 7.13 -16.22 26.48
CA SER A 113 7.74 -15.04 27.12
C SER A 113 8.89 -14.45 26.28
N HIS A 114 9.70 -15.29 25.63
CA HIS A 114 10.77 -14.84 24.73
C HIS A 114 10.23 -14.14 23.48
N GLY A 115 9.09 -14.59 22.95
CA GLY A 115 8.41 -13.93 21.83
C GLY A 115 7.88 -12.53 22.20
N ALA A 116 7.30 -12.39 23.40
CA ALA A 116 6.82 -11.10 23.90
C ALA A 116 7.97 -10.10 24.14
N ILE A 117 9.08 -10.55 24.74
CA ILE A 117 10.26 -9.71 24.99
C ILE A 117 10.88 -9.26 23.66
N SER A 118 11.05 -10.18 22.70
CA SER A 118 11.59 -9.85 21.37
C SER A 118 10.73 -8.82 20.62
N ALA A 119 9.39 -8.90 20.75
CA ALA A 119 8.48 -7.92 20.17
C ALA A 119 8.62 -6.52 20.82
N ILE A 120 8.77 -6.47 22.15
CA ILE A 120 8.99 -5.21 22.89
C ILE A 120 10.34 -4.59 22.49
N GLU A 121 11.39 -5.40 22.40
CA GLU A 121 12.70 -4.95 21.95
C GLU A 121 12.66 -4.41 20.53
N ALA A 122 12.05 -5.14 19.59
CA ALA A 122 11.91 -4.71 18.20
C ALA A 122 11.22 -3.35 18.09
N ARG A 123 10.18 -3.11 18.90
CA ARG A 123 9.49 -1.82 18.98
C ARG A 123 10.37 -0.71 19.54
N ALA A 124 11.05 -0.96 20.66
CA ALA A 124 11.94 0.02 21.28
C ALA A 124 13.08 0.43 20.33
N PHE A 125 13.68 -0.56 19.64
CA PHE A 125 14.69 -0.31 18.60
C PHE A 125 14.10 0.42 17.40
N GLY A 126 12.90 0.06 16.95
CA GLY A 126 12.18 0.74 15.87
C GLY A 126 11.92 2.20 16.19
N ALA A 127 11.38 2.50 17.38
CA ALA A 127 11.12 3.86 17.85
C ALA A 127 12.41 4.68 18.00
N SER A 128 13.47 4.10 18.55
CA SER A 128 14.77 4.78 18.65
C SER A 128 15.39 5.06 17.27
N THR A 129 15.24 4.13 16.33
CA THR A 129 15.74 4.28 14.96
C THR A 129 14.95 5.36 14.22
N LEU A 130 13.62 5.32 14.32
CA LEU A 130 12.74 6.32 13.72
C LEU A 130 13.08 7.72 14.25
N ARG A 131 13.23 7.88 15.57
CA ARG A 131 13.60 9.16 16.18
C ARG A 131 14.95 9.66 15.71
N GLY A 132 15.94 8.77 15.56
CA GLY A 132 17.25 9.12 15.02
C GLY A 132 17.17 9.68 13.59
N ILE A 133 16.40 9.01 12.72
CA ILE A 133 16.16 9.44 11.35
C ILE A 133 15.39 10.77 11.32
N GLU A 134 14.29 10.89 12.08
CA GLU A 134 13.46 12.10 12.14
C GLU A 134 14.25 13.31 12.66
N CYS A 135 15.14 13.14 13.66
CA CYS A 135 16.00 14.22 14.14
C CYS A 135 16.90 14.81 13.03
N GLN A 136 17.40 13.98 12.12
CA GLN A 136 18.29 14.43 11.03
C GLN A 136 17.52 15.09 9.88
N LEU A 137 16.26 14.72 9.66
CA LEU A 137 15.38 15.32 8.68
C LEU A 137 14.89 16.72 9.09
N GLY A 138 14.85 17.00 10.40
CA GLY A 138 14.52 18.32 10.95
C GLY A 138 13.14 18.83 10.51
N ALA A 139 13.09 20.01 9.91
CA ALA A 139 11.83 20.65 9.49
C ALA A 139 11.09 19.88 8.38
N LEU A 140 11.77 19.02 7.63
CA LEU A 140 11.19 18.24 6.52
C LEU A 140 10.54 16.93 6.97
N VAL A 141 10.61 16.61 8.27
CA VAL A 141 9.96 15.42 8.84
C VAL A 141 8.47 15.39 8.54
N HIS A 142 7.79 16.52 8.69
CA HIS A 142 6.34 16.57 8.54
C HIS A 142 5.89 16.20 7.12
N THR A 143 6.55 16.73 6.10
CA THR A 143 6.25 16.40 4.70
C THR A 143 6.64 14.98 4.34
N LEU A 144 7.80 14.49 4.81
CA LEU A 144 8.18 13.09 4.60
C LEU A 144 7.23 12.11 5.30
N ARG A 145 6.81 12.41 6.52
CA ARG A 145 5.84 11.59 7.27
C ARG A 145 4.48 11.58 6.59
N ASP A 146 3.99 12.73 6.15
CA ASP A 146 2.70 12.82 5.45
C ASP A 146 2.69 12.03 4.14
N VAL A 147 3.74 12.14 3.33
CA VAL A 147 3.79 11.48 2.02
C VAL A 147 4.25 10.02 2.10
N ALA A 148 5.32 9.72 2.84
CA ALA A 148 5.92 8.39 2.87
C ALA A 148 5.29 7.45 3.91
N LEU A 149 4.77 7.99 5.02
CA LEU A 149 4.20 7.18 6.10
C LEU A 149 2.66 7.23 6.13
N MET A 150 2.06 8.38 5.88
CA MET A 150 0.60 8.49 5.85
C MET A 150 0.01 8.23 4.47
N ASP A 151 0.86 7.94 3.47
CA ASP A 151 0.48 7.72 2.07
C ASP A 151 -0.38 8.86 1.49
N LEU A 152 -0.18 10.10 1.94
CA LEU A 152 -0.91 11.25 1.41
C LEU A 152 -0.33 11.64 0.05
N THR A 153 -1.20 12.04 -0.88
CA THR A 153 -0.75 12.71 -2.11
C THR A 153 -0.14 14.08 -1.77
N PHE A 154 0.72 14.61 -2.65
CA PHE A 154 1.22 15.98 -2.49
C PHE A 154 0.10 17.02 -2.38
N SER A 155 -1.04 16.78 -3.03
CA SER A 155 -2.23 17.63 -2.91
C SER A 155 -2.91 17.49 -1.54
N GLU A 156 -3.04 16.28 -1.01
CA GLU A 156 -3.61 16.03 0.33
C GLU A 156 -2.72 16.61 1.43
N ALA A 157 -1.40 16.41 1.35
CA ALA A 157 -0.43 17.03 2.24
C ALA A 157 -0.48 18.57 2.14
N ALA A 158 -0.62 19.13 0.94
CA ALA A 158 -0.78 20.58 0.75
C ALA A 158 -2.09 21.09 1.35
N MET A 159 -3.20 20.35 1.24
CA MET A 159 -4.47 20.72 1.86
C MET A 159 -4.38 20.69 3.39
N LYS A 160 -3.69 19.69 3.95
CA LYS A 160 -3.46 19.58 5.39
C LYS A 160 -2.66 20.76 5.95
N ARG A 161 -1.64 21.23 5.21
CA ARG A 161 -0.74 22.30 5.68
C ARG A 161 -1.23 23.72 5.36
N PHE A 162 -1.75 23.95 4.15
CA PHE A 162 -2.09 25.28 3.65
C PHE A 162 -3.59 25.53 3.48
N GLY A 163 -4.41 24.52 3.78
CA GLY A 163 -5.86 24.55 3.60
C GLY A 163 -6.33 24.17 2.20
N SER A 164 -7.63 23.93 2.09
CA SER A 164 -8.33 23.60 0.85
C SER A 164 -9.24 24.73 0.39
N ARG A 165 -9.66 24.67 -0.86
CA ARG A 165 -10.78 25.42 -1.42
C ARG A 165 -11.74 24.47 -2.11
N GLU A 166 -13.00 24.85 -2.16
CA GLU A 166 -14.02 24.14 -2.93
C GLU A 166 -13.89 24.52 -4.40
N GLN A 167 -13.89 23.51 -5.27
CA GLN A 167 -13.94 23.70 -6.71
C GLN A 167 -15.06 22.85 -7.28
N ASP A 168 -15.97 23.51 -8.00
CA ASP A 168 -17.06 22.84 -8.69
C ASP A 168 -16.51 22.12 -9.92
N TRP A 169 -16.74 20.82 -9.96
CA TRP A 169 -16.45 19.98 -11.11
C TRP A 169 -17.75 19.52 -11.74
N ILE A 170 -17.80 19.55 -13.07
CA ILE A 170 -18.91 19.02 -13.83
C ILE A 170 -18.44 17.70 -14.42
N ASP A 171 -18.97 16.59 -13.92
CA ASP A 171 -18.78 15.30 -14.57
C ASP A 171 -19.65 15.26 -15.82
N ILE A 172 -19.03 15.50 -16.97
CA ILE A 172 -19.64 15.30 -18.28
C ILE A 172 -19.61 13.80 -18.54
N GLY A 173 -20.56 13.08 -17.94
CA GLY A 173 -20.63 11.63 -18.01
C GLY A 173 -20.50 11.12 -19.46
N ARG A 174 -19.73 10.06 -19.69
CA ARG A 174 -19.61 9.47 -21.03
C ARG A 174 -20.94 8.87 -21.48
N GLY A 175 -21.42 9.26 -22.67
CA GLY A 175 -22.64 8.73 -23.29
C GLY A 175 -23.93 9.49 -22.94
N LYS A 176 -25.04 8.78 -22.70
CA LYS A 176 -26.38 9.36 -22.43
C LYS A 176 -26.60 9.81 -20.96
N ARG A 177 -25.56 9.81 -20.11
CA ARG A 177 -25.71 10.18 -18.70
C ARG A 177 -25.77 11.70 -18.57
N LYS A 178 -26.74 12.22 -17.81
CA LYS A 178 -26.86 13.66 -17.52
C LYS A 178 -25.62 14.13 -16.75
N PRO A 179 -25.07 15.32 -17.07
CA PRO A 179 -23.95 15.87 -16.34
C PRO A 179 -24.33 16.09 -14.87
N ARG A 180 -23.40 15.77 -13.96
CA ARG A 180 -23.56 15.99 -12.52
C ARG A 180 -22.50 16.97 -12.05
N SER A 181 -22.91 18.04 -11.37
CA SER A 181 -21.98 18.88 -10.62
C SER A 181 -21.66 18.21 -9.29
N PHE A 182 -20.39 18.19 -8.93
CA PHE A 182 -19.93 17.79 -7.61
C PHE A 182 -18.84 18.74 -7.14
N VAL A 183 -18.84 19.03 -5.85
CA VAL A 183 -17.83 19.89 -5.22
C VAL A 183 -16.64 19.02 -4.85
N LYS A 184 -15.45 19.35 -5.34
CA LYS A 184 -14.20 18.68 -4.96
C LYS A 184 -13.32 19.64 -4.18
N LEU A 185 -12.81 19.17 -3.04
CA LEU A 185 -11.80 19.90 -2.29
C LEU A 185 -10.45 19.79 -3.01
N VAL A 186 -9.83 20.94 -3.25
CA VAL A 186 -8.51 21.06 -3.88
C VAL A 186 -7.61 21.96 -3.04
N PRO A 187 -6.28 21.90 -3.19
CA PRO A 187 -5.38 22.83 -2.51
C PRO A 187 -5.74 24.29 -2.78
N LYS A 188 -5.53 25.15 -1.77
CA LYS A 188 -5.80 26.59 -1.87
C LYS A 188 -5.11 27.25 -3.08
N SER A 189 -3.90 26.81 -3.42
CA SER A 189 -3.15 27.24 -4.60
C SER A 189 -2.45 26.05 -5.26
N GLY A 190 -2.30 26.10 -6.58
CA GLY A 190 -1.49 25.13 -7.34
C GLY A 190 -0.01 25.14 -6.93
N THR A 191 0.51 26.28 -6.47
CA THR A 191 1.90 26.41 -6.00
C THR A 191 2.17 25.61 -4.72
N HIS A 192 1.18 25.44 -3.85
CA HIS A 192 1.35 24.72 -2.58
C HIS A 192 1.69 23.24 -2.81
N ARG A 193 1.12 22.62 -3.84
CA ARG A 193 1.48 21.25 -4.24
C ARG A 193 2.95 21.17 -4.65
N GLN A 194 3.43 22.16 -5.39
CA GLN A 194 4.81 22.19 -5.86
C GLN A 194 5.78 22.39 -4.69
N ILE A 195 5.46 23.28 -3.74
CA ILE A 195 6.25 23.47 -2.52
C ILE A 195 6.41 22.15 -1.75
N ILE A 196 5.31 21.43 -1.51
CA ILE A 196 5.36 20.13 -0.81
C ILE A 196 6.18 19.11 -1.61
N LYS A 197 6.05 19.10 -2.93
CA LYS A 197 6.84 18.21 -3.80
C LYS A 197 8.34 18.52 -3.66
N ASP A 198 8.72 19.78 -3.74
CA ASP A 198 10.13 20.21 -3.66
C ASP A 198 10.73 19.94 -2.27
N GLU A 199 9.97 20.20 -1.21
CA GLU A 199 10.33 19.83 0.17
C GLU A 199 10.51 18.31 0.32
N PHE A 200 9.62 17.51 -0.27
CA PHE A 200 9.72 16.05 -0.24
C PHE A 200 11.01 15.56 -0.92
N PHE A 201 11.29 16.01 -2.15
CA PHE A 201 12.52 15.61 -2.85
C PHE A 201 13.80 16.13 -2.19
N THR A 202 13.74 17.29 -1.54
CA THR A 202 14.84 17.79 -0.71
C THR A 202 15.05 16.90 0.51
N GLY A 203 13.96 16.49 1.17
CA GLY A 203 13.98 15.57 2.30
C GLY A 203 14.51 14.18 1.93
N LEU A 204 14.22 13.68 0.71
CA LEU A 204 14.73 12.39 0.25
C LEU A 204 16.26 12.33 0.19
N ARG A 205 16.92 13.45 -0.12
CA ARG A 205 18.39 13.51 -0.14
C ARG A 205 18.95 13.34 1.27
N LEU A 206 18.38 14.07 2.24
CA LEU A 206 18.77 13.94 3.64
C LEU A 206 18.41 12.58 4.24
N LEU A 207 17.32 11.97 3.76
CA LEU A 207 16.88 10.66 4.21
C LEU A 207 17.92 9.57 3.91
N ILE A 208 18.60 9.64 2.76
CA ILE A 208 19.65 8.68 2.40
C ILE A 208 20.77 8.71 3.45
N ASP A 209 21.26 9.91 3.77
CA ASP A 209 22.32 10.10 4.74
C ASP A 209 21.88 9.67 6.14
N ALA A 210 20.64 9.99 6.51
CA ALA A 210 20.08 9.65 7.81
C ALA A 210 19.89 8.14 8.01
N VAL A 211 19.59 7.43 6.94
CA VAL A 211 19.31 6.00 6.95
C VAL A 211 20.59 5.16 6.78
N GLY A 212 21.69 5.73 6.27
CA GLY A 212 22.97 5.06 6.04
C GLY A 212 23.49 4.18 7.20
N PRO A 213 23.46 4.65 8.47
CA PRO A 213 23.89 3.85 9.63
C PRO A 213 23.01 2.63 9.93
N TYR A 214 21.77 2.61 9.44
CA TYR A 214 20.79 1.56 9.74
C TYR A 214 20.70 0.52 8.64
N LEU A 215 20.88 0.91 7.36
CA LEU A 215 20.96 -0.03 6.23
C LEU A 215 22.16 -0.98 6.35
N SER A 216 23.29 -0.45 6.81
CA SER A 216 24.52 -1.22 7.06
C SER A 216 24.39 -2.20 8.24
N ARG A 217 23.58 -1.86 9.26
CA ARG A 217 23.33 -2.74 10.42
C ARG A 217 22.40 -3.92 10.13
N THR A 218 21.53 -3.82 9.13
CA THR A 218 20.72 -4.96 8.67
C THR A 218 21.59 -6.13 8.18
N ALA A 219 22.78 -5.86 7.63
CA ALA A 219 23.76 -6.89 7.28
C ALA A 219 24.44 -7.53 8.50
N ILE A 220 24.63 -6.75 9.58
CA ILE A 220 25.33 -7.23 10.81
C ILE A 220 24.41 -8.08 11.69
N ARG A 221 23.09 -7.84 11.69
CA ARG A 221 22.13 -8.67 12.44
C ARG A 221 21.90 -10.05 11.80
N SER A 222 22.09 -10.21 10.50
CA SER A 222 22.10 -11.53 9.84
C SER A 222 23.34 -12.37 10.20
N ASP A 223 24.48 -11.73 10.49
CA ASP A 223 25.74 -12.43 10.80
C ASP A 223 25.86 -12.85 12.28
N ARG A 224 25.04 -12.29 13.18
CA ARG A 224 25.04 -12.64 14.62
C ARG A 224 24.06 -13.77 14.99
N GLN A 225 23.49 -14.46 14.01
CA GLN A 225 22.66 -15.66 14.21
C GLN A 225 23.29 -16.94 13.64
N LEU A 226 24.63 -16.99 13.55
CA LEU A 226 25.38 -18.22 13.31
C LEU A 226 25.82 -18.86 14.64
#